data_AF-A0AAE4EA77-F1
#
_entry.id   AF-A0AAE4EA77-F1
#
_cell.length_a   1.000
_cell.length_b   1.000
_cell.length_c   1.000
_cell.angle_alpha   90.00
_cell.angle_beta   90.00
_cell.angle_gamma   90.00
#
_symmetry.space_group_name_H-M   'P 1'
#
loop_
_entity.id
_entity.type
_entity.pdbx_description
1 polymer ?
#
loop_
_entity_poly.entity_id
_entity_poly.type
_entity_poly.pdbx_seq_one_letter_code
_entity_poly.pdbx_strand_id
1 'polypeptide(L)' 'MKNLQSDACLYQQDVVDYLVKQNNEQHLKENADGNQALSTKVINKFRTDSGEDVVWVKPDKYWRYRTPEDEEGRESRG' A
#
# COMPACT_ATOMS: atom_id res chain seq x y z
N MET A 1 12.62 8.33 -5.91
CA MET A 1 11.20 8.23 -5.50
C MET A 1 10.59 7.10 -6.32
N LYS A 2 10.17 6.02 -5.67
CA LYS A 2 9.51 4.88 -6.33
C LYS A 2 8.01 5.13 -6.28
N ASN A 3 7.38 5.21 -7.43
CA ASN A 3 5.93 5.31 -7.56
C ASN A 3 5.43 4.07 -8.30
N LEU A 4 4.21 3.65 -8.01
CA LEU A 4 3.57 2.45 -8.58
C LEU A 4 3.68 2.38 -10.12
N GLN A 5 3.67 3.54 -10.77
CA GLN A 5 3.75 3.71 -12.22
C GLN A 5 5.13 3.41 -12.83
N SER A 6 6.21 3.41 -12.03
CA SER A 6 7.59 3.18 -12.50
C SER A 6 8.19 1.86 -12.03
N ASP A 7 7.92 1.43 -10.80
CA ASP A 7 8.51 0.20 -10.21
C ASP A 7 7.58 -1.03 -10.33
N ALA A 8 6.38 -0.87 -10.91
CA ALA A 8 5.30 -1.87 -10.95
C ALA A 8 4.79 -2.37 -9.58
N CYS A 9 5.40 -1.91 -8.49
CA CYS A 9 5.04 -2.21 -7.11
C CYS A 9 5.27 -0.99 -6.20
N LEU A 10 4.48 -0.87 -5.14
CA LEU A 10 4.58 0.17 -4.13
C LEU A 10 4.52 -0.49 -2.75
N TYR A 11 5.65 -0.55 -2.05
CA TYR A 11 5.67 -1.11 -0.70
C TYR A 11 5.06 -0.16 0.31
N GLN A 12 4.33 -0.70 1.28
CA GLN A 12 3.83 0.11 2.39
C GLN A 12 4.94 0.83 3.13
N GLN A 13 6.11 0.19 3.26
CA GLN A 13 7.26 0.79 3.93
C GLN A 13 7.78 2.04 3.21
N ASP A 14 7.80 2.05 1.87
CA ASP A 14 8.19 3.23 1.09
C ASP A 14 7.24 4.41 1.34
N VAL A 15 5.93 4.13 1.43
CA VAL A 15 4.92 5.16 1.72
C VAL A 15 5.07 5.68 3.15
N VAL A 16 5.35 4.80 4.12
CA VAL A 16 5.62 5.18 5.51
C VAL A 16 6.86 6.09 5.58
N ASP A 17 7.98 5.67 4.99
CA ASP A 17 9.22 6.47 4.95
C ASP A 17 8.99 7.83 4.28
N TYR A 18 8.24 7.87 3.17
CA TYR A 18 7.86 9.11 2.52
C TYR A 18 7.04 10.02 3.46
N LEU A 19 6.03 9.50 4.14
CA LEU A 19 5.20 10.28 5.06
C LEU A 19 6.00 10.81 6.24
N VAL A 20 6.89 10.01 6.82
CA VAL A 20 7.80 10.45 7.90
C VAL A 20 8.71 11.58 7.40
N LYS A 21 9.34 11.43 6.23
CA LYS A 21 10.19 12.47 5.62
C LYS A 21 9.42 13.77 5.35
N GLN A 22 8.13 13.68 5.06
CA GLN A 22 7.25 14.83 4.85
C GLN A 22 6.59 15.35 6.14
N ASN A 23 6.96 14.83 7.33
CA ASN A 23 6.34 15.17 8.62
C ASN A 23 4.81 14.97 8.64
N ASN A 24 4.34 13.95 7.93
CA ASN A 24 2.91 13.62 7.75
C ASN A 24 2.49 12.37 8.55
N GLU A 25 3.03 12.22 9.74
CA GLU A 25 2.83 11.05 10.61
C GLU A 25 1.38 10.92 11.12
N GLN A 26 0.56 11.96 11.01
CA GLN A 26 -0.89 11.89 11.26
C GLN A 26 -1.62 10.88 10.36
N HIS A 27 -0.98 10.46 9.26
CA HIS A 27 -1.48 9.45 8.34
C HIS A 27 -1.00 8.03 8.68
N LEU A 28 -0.17 7.89 9.72
CA LEU A 28 0.37 6.64 10.20
C LEU A 28 -0.36 6.17 11.46
N LYS A 29 -0.21 4.89 11.77
CA LYS A 29 -0.63 4.26 13.02
C LYS A 29 0.46 3.29 13.47
N GLU A 30 0.62 3.13 14.77
CA GLU A 30 1.41 2.03 15.32
C GLU A 30 0.58 0.74 15.25
N ASN A 31 1.19 -0.37 14.82
CA ASN A 31 0.58 -1.69 14.87
C ASN A 31 0.91 -2.39 16.20
N ALA A 32 0.34 -3.58 16.44
CA ALA A 32 0.56 -4.34 17.69
C ALA A 32 2.03 -4.76 17.93
N ASP A 33 2.89 -4.64 16.92
CA ASP A 33 4.31 -4.97 16.95
C ASP A 33 5.20 -3.73 17.22
N GLY A 34 4.60 -2.54 17.42
CA GLY A 34 5.32 -1.29 17.62
C GLY A 34 5.85 -0.64 16.34
N ASN A 35 5.46 -1.15 15.16
CA ASN A 35 5.90 -0.61 13.88
C ASN A 35 4.91 0.43 13.32
N GLN A 36 5.44 1.47 12.67
CA GLN A 36 4.62 2.42 11.91
C GLN A 36 4.04 1.76 10.66
N ALA A 37 2.73 1.88 10.50
CA ALA A 37 1.97 1.41 9.36
C ALA A 37 1.01 2.50 8.88
N LEU A 38 0.48 2.37 7.66
CA LEU A 38 -0.54 3.29 7.18
C LEU A 38 -1.81 3.18 8.02
N SER A 39 -2.39 4.33 8.36
CA SER A 39 -3.70 4.39 8.99
C SER A 39 -4.75 3.72 8.10
N THR A 40 -5.71 3.05 8.73
CA THR A 40 -6.82 2.38 8.02
C THR A 40 -7.59 3.37 7.12
N LYS A 41 -7.67 4.65 7.51
CA LYS A 41 -8.27 5.72 6.71
C LYS A 41 -7.54 5.93 5.38
N VAL A 42 -6.21 5.93 5.40
CA VAL A 42 -5.37 6.12 4.20
C VAL A 42 -5.50 4.91 3.30
N ILE A 43 -5.41 3.71 3.86
CA ILE A 43 -5.57 2.45 3.11
C ILE A 43 -6.93 2.39 2.41
N ASN A 44 -8.01 2.70 3.13
CA ASN A 44 -9.35 2.69 2.56
C ASN A 44 -9.50 3.74 1.45
N LYS A 45 -8.99 4.96 1.66
CA LYS A 45 -9.06 6.01 0.66
C LYS A 45 -8.25 5.63 -0.59
N PHE A 46 -7.01 5.14 -0.41
CA PHE A 46 -6.20 4.64 -1.49
C PHE A 46 -6.90 3.52 -2.26
N ARG A 47 -7.53 2.56 -1.57
CA ARG A 47 -8.27 1.46 -2.21
C ARG A 47 -9.46 1.94 -3.05
N THR A 48 -10.12 3.00 -2.61
CA THR A 48 -11.21 3.64 -3.38
C THR A 48 -10.67 4.40 -4.58
N ASP A 49 -9.65 5.25 -4.39
CA ASP A 49 -9.07 6.08 -5.44
C ASP A 49 -8.33 5.26 -6.52
N SER A 50 -7.69 4.15 -6.15
CA SER A 50 -6.90 3.31 -7.06
C SER A 50 -7.72 2.40 -7.97
N GLY A 51 -9.03 2.26 -7.75
CA GLY A 51 -9.88 1.41 -8.59
C GLY A 51 -9.45 -0.06 -8.57
N GLU A 52 -10.06 -0.91 -9.40
CA GLU A 52 -9.88 -2.38 -9.38
C GLU A 52 -8.56 -2.88 -10.00
N ASP A 53 -7.84 -1.95 -10.62
CA ASP A 53 -6.55 -2.16 -11.26
C ASP A 53 -5.42 -2.33 -10.27
N VAL A 54 -5.63 -2.06 -8.97
CA VAL A 54 -4.60 -2.23 -7.94
C VAL A 54 -4.99 -3.32 -6.95
N VAL A 55 -4.07 -4.26 -6.77
CA VAL A 55 -4.17 -5.38 -5.84
C VAL A 55 -3.15 -5.26 -4.72
N TRP A 56 -3.52 -5.74 -3.53
CA TRP A 56 -2.67 -5.77 -2.35
C TRP A 56 -2.07 -7.16 -2.17
N VAL A 57 -0.73 -7.23 -2.12
CA VAL A 57 0.02 -8.45 -1.83
C VAL A 57 0.29 -8.50 -0.33
N LYS A 58 -0.56 -9.21 0.40
CA LYS A 58 -0.49 -9.32 1.86
C LYS A 58 0.82 -9.90 2.41
N PRO A 59 1.40 -10.99 1.87
CA PRO A 59 2.63 -11.56 2.43
C PRO A 59 3.80 -10.58 2.39
N ASP A 60 3.96 -9.87 1.28
CA ASP A 60 5.08 -8.93 1.05
C ASP A 60 4.74 -7.46 1.33
N LYS A 61 3.49 -7.16 1.69
CA LYS A 61 2.99 -5.83 2.09
C LYS A 61 3.23 -4.74 1.03
N TYR A 62 2.90 -5.01 -0.23
CA TYR A 62 2.96 -4.03 -1.32
C TYR A 62 1.72 -4.03 -2.20
N TRP A 63 1.48 -2.90 -2.87
CA TRP A 63 0.49 -2.78 -3.93
C TRP A 63 1.14 -2.95 -5.30
N ARG A 64 0.45 -3.61 -6.22
CA ARG A 64 0.86 -3.68 -7.63
C ARG A 64 -0.37 -3.56 -8.54
N TYR A 65 -0.13 -3.32 -9.82
CA TYR A 65 -1.20 -3.45 -10.80
C TYR A 65 -1.67 -4.89 -10.90
N ARG A 66 -2.97 -5.06 -11.12
CA ARG A 66 -3.63 -6.33 -11.40
C ARG A 66 -3.01 -6.95 -12.65
N THR A 67 -2.77 -8.25 -12.58
CA THR A 67 -2.40 -9.08 -13.73
C THR A 67 -3.58 -9.96 -14.12
N PRO A 68 -3.63 -10.47 -15.37
CA PRO A 68 -4.70 -11.37 -15.82
C PRO A 68 -4.82 -12.66 -15.00
N GLU A 69 -3.77 -13.02 -14.26
CA GLU A 69 -3.70 -14.22 -13.42
C GLU A 69 -4.29 -13.99 -12.01
N ASP A 70 -4.54 -12.74 -11.62
CA ASP A 70 -5.13 -12.44 -10.31
C ASP A 70 -6.60 -12.83 -10.25
N GLU A 71 -6.96 -13.52 -9.16
CA GLU A 71 -8.35 -13.84 -8.84
C GLU A 71 -9.23 -12.57 -8.72
N GLU A 72 -10.53 -12.76 -8.84
CA GLU A 72 -11.51 -11.72 -8.50
C GLU A 72 -11.34 -11.33 -7.03
N GLY A 73 -11.04 -10.06 -6.77
CA GLY A 73 -10.74 -9.57 -5.42
C GLY A 73 -9.63 -8.53 -5.39
N ARG A 74 -9.40 -7.91 -4.23
CA ARG A 74 -8.35 -6.88 -4.05
C ARG A 74 -7.10 -7.40 -3.35
N GLU A 75 -7.04 -8.69 -3.11
CA GLU A 75 -5.91 -9.37 -2.48
C GLU A 75 -5.28 -10.30 -3.50
N SER A 76 -3.96 -10.19 -3.67
CA SER A 76 -3.19 -11.14 -4.44
C SER A 76 -2.38 -12.00 -3.49
N ARG A 77 -2.29 -13.29 -3.78
CA ARG A 77 -1.65 -14.27 -2.90
C ARG A 77 -0.12 -14.24 -2.96
N GLY A 78 0.44 -13.49 -3.92
CA GLY A 78 1.88 -13.47 -4.19
C GLY A 78 2.27 -14.61 -5.10
#